data_AF-A0A5N9CFK7-F1
#
_entry.id   AF-A0A5N9CFK7-F1
#
_cell.length_a   1.000
_cell.length_b   1.000
_cell.length_c   1.000
_cell.angle_alpha   90.00
_cell.angle_beta   90.00
_cell.angle_gamma   90.00
#
_symmetry.space_group_name_H-M   'P 1'
#
loop_
_entity.id
_entity.type
_entity.pdbx_description
1 polymer ?
#
loop_
_entity_poly.entity_id
_entity_poly.type
_entity_poly.pdbx_seq_one_letter_code
_entity_poly.pdbx_strand_id
1 'polypeptide(L)'
;MSIMHFLSDIRNAAIANSVIVIFHIWVAFAIEGIDFLVIVIPVGVLIAGAYYFKGKIGAALLAIPTLGYLLVVPDLIEGLTTGPDADIGYFIYVFAPFWLLTILVNILTVVVEARGTSKYSNS
;
A
#
# COMPACT_ATOMS: atom_id res chain seq x y z
N MET A 1 -21.08 -2.85 10.79
CA MET A 1 -20.28 -2.91 9.54
C MET A 1 -19.59 -4.26 9.51
N SER A 2 -19.75 -5.06 8.44
CA SER A 2 -19.04 -6.35 8.34
C SER A 2 -17.54 -6.10 8.18
N ILE A 3 -16.70 -6.96 8.79
CA ILE A 3 -15.24 -6.93 8.64
C ILE A 3 -14.83 -6.89 7.16
N MET A 4 -15.51 -7.67 6.31
CA MET A 4 -15.23 -7.69 4.86
C MET A 4 -15.48 -6.33 4.20
N HIS A 5 -16.52 -5.61 4.63
CA HIS A 5 -16.80 -4.27 4.10
C HIS A 5 -15.76 -3.27 4.59
N PHE A 6 -15.21 -3.43 5.79
CA PHE A 6 -14.13 -2.58 6.28
C PHE A 6 -12.83 -2.82 5.49
N LEU A 7 -12.46 -4.09 5.28
CA LEU A 7 -11.23 -4.49 4.59
C LEU A 7 -11.23 -4.24 3.08
N SER A 8 -12.40 -4.08 2.46
CA SER A 8 -12.51 -3.81 1.01
C SER A 8 -12.92 -2.36 0.70
N ASP A 9 -13.00 -1.48 1.70
CA ASP A 9 -13.28 -0.07 1.47
C ASP A 9 -12.05 0.65 0.92
N ILE A 10 -12.19 1.26 -0.27
CA ILE A 10 -11.10 1.97 -0.93
C ILE A 10 -10.48 3.10 -0.11
N ARG A 11 -11.25 3.74 0.78
CA ARG A 11 -10.69 4.76 1.68
C ARG A 11 -9.81 4.14 2.75
N ASN A 12 -10.22 3.01 3.31
CA ASN A 12 -9.43 2.30 4.31
C ASN A 12 -8.15 1.74 3.67
N ALA A 13 -8.25 1.20 2.47
CA ALA A 13 -7.08 0.77 1.70
C ALA A 13 -6.13 1.95 1.46
N ALA A 14 -6.60 3.08 0.94
CA ALA A 14 -5.75 4.24 0.71
C ALA A 14 -5.12 4.80 2.00
N ILE A 15 -5.84 4.78 3.13
CA ILE A 15 -5.28 5.16 4.44
C ILE A 15 -4.16 4.20 4.85
N ALA A 16 -4.35 2.89 4.73
CA ALA A 16 -3.31 1.91 5.04
C ALA A 16 -2.06 2.11 4.17
N ASN A 17 -2.24 2.37 2.87
CA ASN A 17 -1.13 2.69 1.97
C ASN A 17 -0.45 4.01 2.31
N SER A 18 -1.20 5.00 2.80
CA SER A 18 -0.62 6.30 3.21
C SER A 18 0.34 6.14 4.39
N VAL A 19 0.07 5.21 5.31
CA VAL A 19 1.01 4.87 6.40
C VAL A 19 2.34 4.35 5.83
N ILE A 20 2.29 3.49 4.81
CA ILE A 20 3.50 3.00 4.12
C ILE A 20 4.25 4.17 3.47
N VAL A 21 3.55 5.04 2.74
CA VAL A 21 4.17 6.21 2.08
C VAL A 21 4.85 7.13 3.09
N ILE A 22 4.20 7.47 4.19
CA ILE A 22 4.78 8.32 5.25
C ILE A 22 6.03 7.68 5.82
N PHE A 23 6.01 6.37 6.05
CA PHE A 23 7.21 5.66 6.50
C PHE A 23 8.34 5.74 5.48
N HIS A 24 8.06 5.55 4.19
CA HIS A 24 9.08 5.63 3.15
C HIS A 24 9.65 7.04 2.97
N ILE A 25 8.84 8.07 3.23
CA ILE A 25 9.33 9.45 3.30
C ILE A 25 10.33 9.59 4.46
N TRP A 26 10.02 9.02 5.63
CA TRP A 26 10.97 9.01 6.75
C TRP A 26 12.27 8.24 6.40
N VAL A 27 12.16 7.06 5.77
CA VAL A 27 13.33 6.28 5.29
C VAL A 27 14.18 7.09 4.33
N ALA A 28 13.57 7.83 3.40
CA ALA A 28 14.29 8.71 2.47
C ALA A 28 15.17 9.73 3.20
N PHE A 29 14.67 10.34 4.28
CA PHE A 29 15.43 11.33 5.03
C PHE A 29 16.43 10.74 6.02
N ALA A 30 16.13 9.57 6.57
CA ALA A 30 16.91 8.98 7.65
C ALA A 30 18.00 8.00 7.17
N ILE A 31 17.81 7.36 6.01
CA ILE A 31 18.59 6.19 5.59
C ILE A 31 19.02 6.31 4.12
N GLU A 32 18.07 6.37 3.18
CA GLU A 32 18.33 6.14 1.74
C GLU A 32 18.74 7.40 0.95
N GLY A 33 18.36 8.58 1.43
CA GLY A 33 18.57 9.86 0.74
C GLY A 33 17.34 10.37 -0.04
N ILE A 34 17.41 11.65 -0.43
CA ILE A 34 16.28 12.38 -1.06
C ILE A 34 15.85 11.78 -2.40
N ASP A 35 16.78 11.18 -3.15
CA ASP A 35 16.49 10.60 -4.47
C ASP A 35 15.47 9.46 -4.38
N PHE A 36 15.36 8.79 -3.23
CA PHE A 36 14.32 7.78 -2.99
C PHE A 36 12.89 8.34 -3.14
N LEU A 37 12.71 9.64 -2.90
CA LEU A 37 11.41 10.32 -3.03
C LEU A 37 10.90 10.36 -4.47
N VAL A 38 11.77 10.19 -5.48
CA VAL A 38 11.37 10.13 -6.90
C VAL A 38 10.34 9.03 -7.16
N ILE A 39 10.37 7.93 -6.39
CA ILE A 39 9.41 6.84 -6.49
C ILE A 39 8.29 7.00 -5.47
N VAL A 40 8.62 7.41 -4.24
CA VAL A 40 7.66 7.50 -3.13
C VAL A 40 6.58 8.55 -3.40
N ILE A 41 6.94 9.72 -3.97
CA ILE A 41 5.98 10.79 -4.26
C ILE A 41 4.94 10.36 -5.30
N PRO A 42 5.31 9.83 -6.49
CA PRO A 42 4.34 9.31 -7.43
C PRO A 42 3.41 8.25 -6.84
N VAL A 43 3.93 7.32 -6.03
CA VAL A 43 3.11 6.32 -5.33
C VAL A 43 2.10 7.00 -4.40
N GLY A 44 2.55 7.98 -3.62
CA GLY A 44 1.67 8.78 -2.76
C GLY A 44 0.57 9.51 -3.53
N VAL A 45 0.88 10.06 -4.71
CA VAL A 45 -0.10 10.72 -5.59
C VAL A 45 -1.14 9.71 -6.09
N LEU A 46 -0.72 8.50 -6.49
CA LEU A 46 -1.65 7.44 -6.91
C LEU A 46 -2.59 7.03 -5.78
N ILE A 47 -2.07 6.90 -4.55
CA ILE A 47 -2.87 6.56 -3.36
C ILE A 47 -3.86 7.68 -3.02
N ALA A 48 -3.42 8.94 -3.06
CA ALA A 48 -4.29 10.09 -2.84
C ALA A 48 -5.39 10.18 -3.92
N GLY A 49 -5.04 9.91 -5.17
CA GLY A 49 -5.98 9.80 -6.28
C GLY A 49 -7.00 8.67 -6.05
N ALA A 50 -6.55 7.50 -5.61
CA ALA A 50 -7.44 6.38 -5.27
C ALA A 50 -8.45 6.76 -4.18
N TYR A 51 -8.00 7.47 -3.13
CA TYR A 51 -8.87 7.97 -2.06
C TYR A 51 -9.91 8.97 -2.58
N TYR A 52 -9.51 9.87 -3.48
CA TYR A 52 -10.36 10.94 -3.99
C TYR A 52 -11.40 10.44 -5.00
N PHE A 53 -10.95 9.77 -6.06
CA PHE A 53 -11.82 9.35 -7.16
C PHE A 53 -12.73 8.18 -6.75
N LYS A 54 -12.23 7.22 -5.95
CA LYS A 54 -12.94 5.99 -5.58
C LYS A 54 -13.43 5.22 -6.81
N GLY A 55 -14.26 4.18 -6.61
CA GLY A 55 -14.85 3.44 -7.72
C GLY A 55 -13.80 2.74 -8.58
N LYS A 56 -14.13 2.54 -9.86
CA LYS A 56 -13.23 1.85 -10.81
C LYS A 56 -11.96 2.64 -11.11
N ILE A 57 -12.05 3.96 -11.19
CA ILE A 57 -10.89 4.83 -11.43
C ILE A 57 -9.94 4.74 -10.23
N GLY A 58 -10.47 4.89 -9.01
CA GLY A 58 -9.67 4.77 -7.80
C GLY A 58 -9.03 3.39 -7.66
N ALA A 59 -9.75 2.32 -8.05
CA ALA A 59 -9.21 0.98 -8.06
C ALA A 59 -8.06 0.81 -9.06
N ALA A 60 -8.16 1.39 -10.26
CA ALA A 60 -7.07 1.38 -11.23
C ALA A 60 -5.83 2.12 -10.69
N LEU A 61 -6.03 3.27 -10.04
CA LEU A 61 -4.95 4.03 -9.40
C LEU A 61 -4.29 3.26 -8.25
N LEU A 62 -5.07 2.53 -7.44
CA LEU A 62 -4.57 1.69 -6.35
C LEU A 62 -3.89 0.40 -6.86
N ALA A 63 -4.32 -0.13 -8.00
CA ALA A 63 -3.74 -1.34 -8.58
C ALA A 63 -2.29 -1.14 -9.00
N ILE A 64 -1.92 0.04 -9.53
CA ILE A 64 -0.56 0.35 -9.97
C ILE A 64 0.48 0.16 -8.84
N PRO A 65 0.38 0.84 -7.67
CA PRO A 65 1.31 0.62 -6.58
C PRO A 65 1.20 -0.80 -6.02
N THR A 66 0.01 -1.41 -6.01
CA THR A 66 -0.15 -2.80 -5.55
C THR A 66 0.64 -3.80 -6.41
N LEU A 67 0.68 -3.59 -7.72
CA LEU A 67 1.51 -4.41 -8.61
C LEU A 67 3.00 -4.20 -8.30
N GLY A 68 3.44 -2.97 -8.09
CA GLY A 68 4.82 -2.68 -7.64
C GLY A 68 5.14 -3.36 -6.31
N TYR A 69 4.22 -3.31 -5.35
CA TYR A 69 4.35 -3.93 -4.04
C TYR A 69 4.50 -5.45 -4.11
N LEU A 70 3.85 -6.11 -5.08
CA LEU A 70 4.00 -7.55 -5.28
C LEU A 70 5.42 -7.93 -5.73
N LEU A 71 6.12 -7.05 -6.44
CA LEU A 71 7.47 -7.32 -6.93
C LEU A 71 8.52 -7.32 -5.80
N VAL A 72 8.27 -6.61 -4.71
CA VAL A 72 9.15 -6.56 -3.53
C VAL A 72 8.81 -7.60 -2.46
N VAL A 73 7.77 -8.44 -2.67
CA VAL A 73 7.42 -9.52 -1.73
C VAL A 73 8.57 -10.50 -1.45
N PRO A 74 9.37 -10.93 -2.45
CA PRO A 74 10.54 -11.78 -2.18
C PRO A 74 11.51 -11.15 -1.18
N ASP A 75 11.84 -9.87 -1.36
CA ASP A 75 12.75 -9.12 -0.48
C ASP A 75 12.17 -8.98 0.94
N LEU A 76 10.86 -8.76 1.05
CA LEU A 76 10.16 -8.73 2.35
C LEU A 76 10.23 -10.08 3.07
N ILE A 77 10.12 -11.19 2.35
CA ILE A 77 10.24 -12.53 2.92
C ILE A 77 11.68 -12.80 3.33
N GLU A 78 12.65 -12.42 2.50
CA GLU A 78 14.06 -12.54 2.81
C GLU A 78 14.38 -11.79 4.12
N GLY A 79 14.03 -10.51 4.22
CA GLY A 79 14.25 -9.70 5.43
C GLY A 79 13.54 -10.23 6.69
N LEU A 80 12.42 -10.96 6.54
CA LEU A 80 11.77 -11.62 7.68
C LEU A 80 12.48 -12.90 8.14
N THR A 81 13.23 -13.56 7.27
CA THR A 81 13.84 -14.88 7.54
C THR A 81 15.33 -14.83 7.84
N THR A 82 16.05 -13.80 7.39
CA THR A 82 17.50 -13.68 7.54
C THR A 82 17.93 -12.96 8.82
N GLY A 83 17.02 -12.23 9.47
CA GLY A 83 17.31 -11.48 10.70
C GLY A 83 17.12 -9.97 10.51
N PRO A 84 17.42 -9.15 11.54
CA PRO A 84 17.30 -7.69 11.45
C PRO A 84 18.20 -7.14 10.35
N ASP A 85 17.62 -6.32 9.48
CA ASP A 85 18.34 -5.63 8.41
C ASP A 85 19.32 -4.58 8.99
N ALA A 86 20.45 -4.32 8.34
CA ALA A 86 21.45 -3.37 8.84
C ALA A 86 20.96 -1.92 8.84
N ASP A 87 20.06 -1.58 7.92
CA ASP A 87 19.57 -0.23 7.68
C ASP A 87 18.20 -0.01 8.35
N ILE A 88 17.30 -1.01 8.24
CA ILE A 88 15.92 -0.91 8.78
C ILE A 88 15.80 -1.59 10.17
N GLY A 89 16.78 -2.40 10.58
CA GLY A 89 16.81 -3.03 11.90
C GLY A 89 15.61 -3.92 12.19
N TYR A 90 15.19 -3.94 13.45
CA TYR A 90 14.03 -4.72 13.92
C TYR A 90 12.68 -4.21 13.38
N PHE A 91 12.64 -3.04 12.74
CA PHE A 91 11.40 -2.51 12.18
C PHE A 91 10.86 -3.39 11.03
N ILE A 92 11.71 -4.21 10.39
CA ILE A 92 11.27 -5.17 9.36
C ILE A 92 10.15 -6.10 9.86
N TYR A 93 10.19 -6.49 11.14
CA TYR A 93 9.18 -7.37 11.74
C TYR A 93 7.81 -6.72 11.94
N VAL A 94 7.71 -5.39 11.80
CA VAL A 94 6.46 -4.64 11.80
C VAL A 94 6.09 -4.23 10.37
N PHE A 95 7.07 -3.74 9.60
CA PHE A 95 6.82 -3.24 8.25
C PHE A 95 6.46 -4.31 7.26
N ALA A 96 7.21 -5.41 7.19
CA ALA A 96 6.93 -6.45 6.22
C ALA A 96 5.53 -7.06 6.43
N PRO A 97 5.08 -7.43 7.64
CA PRO A 97 3.72 -7.89 7.85
C PRO A 97 2.66 -6.83 7.52
N PHE A 98 2.89 -5.56 7.85
CA PHE A 98 1.96 -4.47 7.52
C PHE A 98 1.86 -4.23 6.02
N TRP A 99 2.98 -4.34 5.30
CA TRP A 99 3.02 -4.25 3.84
C TRP A 99 2.23 -5.39 3.20
N LEU A 100 2.47 -6.63 3.63
CA LEU A 100 1.75 -7.81 3.14
C LEU A 100 0.24 -7.70 3.40
N LEU A 101 -0.15 -7.21 4.58
CA LEU A 101 -1.55 -6.92 4.88
C LEU A 101 -2.14 -5.85 3.94
N THR A 102 -1.37 -4.82 3.64
CA THR A 102 -1.80 -3.75 2.74
C THR A 102 -1.99 -4.25 1.31
N ILE A 103 -1.12 -5.14 0.82
CA ILE A 103 -1.32 -5.83 -0.46
C ILE A 103 -2.65 -6.58 -0.47
N LEU A 104 -2.94 -7.35 0.58
CA LEU A 104 -4.19 -8.10 0.70
C LEU A 104 -5.41 -7.17 0.65
N VAL A 105 -5.40 -6.10 1.45
CA VAL A 105 -6.47 -5.08 1.51
C VAL A 105 -6.65 -4.41 0.15
N ASN A 106 -5.56 -4.10 -0.55
CA ASN A 106 -5.63 -3.51 -1.89
C ASN A 106 -6.27 -4.47 -2.90
N ILE A 107 -5.87 -5.74 -2.91
CA ILE A 107 -6.44 -6.74 -3.81
C ILE A 107 -7.95 -6.88 -3.57
N LEU A 108 -8.37 -7.01 -2.30
CA LEU A 108 -9.80 -7.10 -1.94
C LEU A 108 -10.57 -5.88 -2.43
N THR A 109 -10.02 -4.68 -2.19
CA THR A 109 -10.59 -3.40 -2.61
C THR A 109 -10.73 -3.35 -4.13
N VAL A 110 -9.66 -3.61 -4.87
CA VAL A 110 -9.65 -3.56 -6.34
C VAL A 110 -10.67 -4.54 -6.92
N VAL A 111 -10.75 -5.76 -6.38
CA VAL A 111 -11.72 -6.76 -6.84
C VAL A 111 -13.16 -6.30 -6.58
N VAL A 112 -13.45 -5.75 -5.41
CA VAL A 112 -14.80 -5.27 -5.03
C VAL A 112 -15.23 -4.08 -5.89
N GLU A 113 -14.33 -3.14 -6.15
CA GLU A 113 -14.58 -1.99 -7.04
C GLU A 113 -14.74 -2.42 -8.50
N ALA A 114 -13.89 -3.34 -8.99
CA ALA A 114 -13.98 -3.87 -10.35
C ALA A 114 -15.29 -4.62 -10.61
N ARG A 115 -15.77 -5.38 -9.61
CA ARG A 115 -17.07 -6.07 -9.65
C ARG A 115 -18.27 -5.14 -9.48
N GLY A 116 -18.05 -3.88 -9.08
CA GLY A 116 -19.12 -2.92 -8.83
C GLY A 116 -19.99 -3.30 -7.64
N THR A 117 -19.46 -4.09 -6.69
CA THR A 117 -20.16 -4.48 -5.46
C THR A 117 -19.83 -3.57 -4.28
N SER A 118 -18.98 -2.56 -4.50
CA SER A 118 -18.68 -1.53 -3.52
C SER A 118 -19.85 -0.55 -3.38
N LYS A 119 -19.87 0.19 -2.26
CA LYS A 119 -20.79 1.32 -2.08
C LYS A 119 -20.49 2.51 -3.00
N TYR A 120 -19.41 2.45 -3.79
CA TYR A 120 -18.97 3.48 -4.72
C TYR A 120 -19.16 3.07 -6.18
N SER A 121 -19.91 2.00 -6.49
CA SER A 121 -20.05 1.50 -7.86
C SER A 121 -20.72 2.47 -8.84
N ASN A 122 -21.43 3.48 -8.32
CA ASN A 122 -22.06 4.56 -9.08
C ASN A 122 -21.27 5.88 -9.02
N SER A 123 -20.06 5.89 -8.46
CA SER A 123 -19.16 7.05 -8.38
C SER A 123 -18.12 7.04 -9.50
#